data_AF-A0AAD5X1E0-F1
#
_entry.id   AF-A0AAD5X1E0-F1
#
_cell.length_a   1.000
_cell.length_b   1.000
_cell.length_c   1.000
_cell.angle_alpha   90.00
_cell.angle_beta   90.00
_cell.angle_gamma   90.00
#
_symmetry.space_group_name_H-M   'P 1'
#
loop_
_entity.id
_entity.type
_entity.pdbx_description
1 polymer ?
#
loop_
_entity_poly.entity_id
_entity_poly.type
_entity_poly.pdbx_seq_one_letter_code
_entity_poly.pdbx_strand_id
1 'polypeptide(L)'
;MADETDRAPSFMLGNRDGKGIPDQTYTPTFAEKCKYYLQYAMAIQRRPPWLWVSRVLWVVLGGWSLFVFYVLGAITMASTIILLPFAWQALKLGVFALIPIGREPYTPPLRTDQQLSFFEVFQNPMHPLTIIANVVWLVLIGWETALLHLFWALTNFISIIGVANGVQHLRLAKFALWPFGKSIRSVDPPPFPMAPGIRVPNDEV
;
A
#
# COMPACT_ATOMS: atom_id res chain seq x y z
N MET A 1 34.96 -33.63 -1.02
CA MET A 1 34.11 -32.85 -1.94
C MET A 1 32.91 -32.37 -1.14
N ALA A 2 33.01 -31.17 -0.55
CA ALA A 2 31.85 -30.51 0.02
C ALA A 2 31.11 -29.82 -1.13
N ASP A 3 29.81 -30.11 -1.20
CA ASP A 3 28.84 -29.69 -2.20
C ASP A 3 28.82 -28.16 -2.41
N GLU A 4 29.05 -27.74 -3.64
CA GLU A 4 29.15 -26.33 -4.03
C GLU A 4 27.77 -25.66 -4.21
N THR A 5 26.67 -26.40 -3.98
CA THR A 5 25.29 -25.93 -4.20
C THR A 5 24.69 -25.12 -3.05
N ASP A 6 25.38 -24.96 -1.91
CA ASP A 6 24.88 -24.18 -0.76
C ASP A 6 25.50 -22.76 -0.63
N ARG A 7 26.28 -22.32 -1.64
CA ARG A 7 26.80 -20.94 -1.65
C ARG A 7 25.70 -19.96 -2.05
N ALA A 8 25.05 -19.37 -1.05
CA ALA A 8 24.24 -18.16 -1.25
C ALA A 8 25.07 -17.07 -1.97
N PRO A 9 24.48 -16.30 -2.90
CA PRO A 9 25.21 -15.25 -3.60
C PRO A 9 25.75 -14.23 -2.59
N SER A 10 27.07 -14.07 -2.55
CA SER A 10 27.75 -13.03 -1.78
C SER A 10 27.39 -11.67 -2.37
N PHE A 11 26.71 -10.85 -1.57
CA PHE A 11 26.24 -9.54 -1.98
C PHE A 11 27.34 -8.50 -1.81
N MET A 12 27.85 -7.97 -2.93
CA MET A 12 28.82 -6.89 -2.96
C MET A 12 28.14 -5.56 -2.62
N LEU A 13 28.55 -4.93 -1.52
CA LEU A 13 28.15 -3.56 -1.18
C LEU A 13 28.93 -2.58 -2.05
N GLY A 14 28.31 -2.06 -3.11
CA GLY A 14 28.87 -0.96 -3.89
C GLY A 14 28.76 0.36 -3.13
N ASN A 15 29.88 0.89 -2.62
CA ASN A 15 29.92 2.23 -2.03
C ASN A 15 29.98 3.31 -3.13
N ARG A 16 29.33 4.46 -2.92
CA ARG A 16 29.32 5.62 -3.84
C ARG A 16 30.68 6.34 -3.94
N ASP A 17 31.63 6.01 -3.06
CA ASP A 17 32.75 6.91 -2.77
C ASP A 17 34.07 6.48 -3.43
N GLY A 18 34.09 5.39 -4.21
CA GLY A 18 35.30 4.84 -4.84
C GLY A 18 36.38 4.36 -3.86
N LYS A 19 36.20 4.56 -2.55
CA LYS A 19 37.04 4.05 -1.48
C LYS A 19 36.46 2.72 -1.01
N GLY A 20 37.05 1.63 -1.49
CA GLY A 20 36.69 0.28 -1.09
C GLY A 20 36.84 0.13 0.43
N ILE A 21 35.71 -0.04 1.12
CA ILE A 21 35.70 -0.63 2.46
C ILE A 21 36.14 -2.09 2.26
N PRO A 22 37.08 -2.63 3.05
CA PRO A 22 37.48 -4.04 2.93
C PRO A 22 36.23 -4.92 2.97
N ASP A 23 36.22 -5.92 2.09
CA ASP A 23 35.19 -6.95 1.89
C ASP A 23 34.62 -7.47 3.20
N GLN A 24 33.69 -6.72 3.78
CA GLN A 24 32.82 -7.22 4.82
C GLN A 24 31.74 -7.96 4.07
N THR A 25 31.89 -9.28 4.01
CA THR A 25 30.86 -10.20 3.57
C THR A 25 29.67 -10.03 4.50
N TYR A 26 28.79 -9.08 4.18
CA TYR A 26 27.56 -8.86 4.92
C TYR A 26 26.66 -10.07 4.65
N THR A 27 26.45 -10.87 5.69
CA THR A 27 25.53 -12.00 5.65
C THR A 27 24.18 -11.50 6.16
N PRO A 28 23.20 -11.23 5.28
CA PRO A 28 21.90 -10.75 5.73
C PRO A 28 21.23 -11.83 6.59
N THR A 29 20.62 -11.39 7.68
CA THR A 29 19.77 -12.24 8.52
C THR A 29 18.62 -12.84 7.70
N PHE A 30 18.00 -13.91 8.19
CA PHE A 30 16.83 -14.50 7.54
C PHE A 30 15.71 -13.45 7.32
N ALA A 31 15.48 -12.58 8.31
CA ALA A 31 14.49 -11.50 8.22
C ALA A 31 14.81 -10.50 7.09
N GLU A 32 16.07 -10.11 6.93
CA GLU A 32 16.51 -9.21 5.86
C GLU A 32 16.40 -9.88 4.49
N LYS A 33 16.73 -11.17 4.37
CA LYS A 33 16.50 -11.96 3.15
C LYS A 33 15.01 -12.02 2.81
N CYS A 34 14.13 -12.30 3.76
CA CYS A 34 12.68 -12.30 3.55
C CYS A 34 12.17 -10.92 3.11
N LYS A 35 12.62 -9.84 3.75
CA LYS A 35 12.28 -8.47 3.37
C LYS A 35 12.75 -8.18 1.94
N TYR A 36 13.97 -8.58 1.60
CA TYR A 36 14.54 -8.45 0.27
C TYR A 36 13.71 -9.17 -0.79
N TYR A 37 13.43 -10.47 -0.60
CA TYR A 37 12.63 -11.25 -1.54
C TYR A 37 11.21 -10.73 -1.68
N LEU A 38 10.59 -10.27 -0.59
CA LEU A 38 9.27 -9.66 -0.63
C LEU A 38 9.30 -8.35 -1.44
N GLN A 39 10.28 -7.48 -1.22
CA GLN A 39 10.46 -6.26 -2.01
C GLN A 39 10.72 -6.58 -3.48
N TYR A 40 11.53 -7.60 -3.78
CA TYR A 40 11.82 -8.07 -5.13
C TYR A 40 10.58 -8.59 -5.85
N ALA A 41 9.80 -9.45 -5.20
CA ALA A 41 8.53 -9.95 -5.74
C ALA A 41 7.54 -8.80 -6.02
N MET A 42 7.43 -7.84 -5.09
CA MET A 42 6.57 -6.66 -5.27
C MET A 42 7.08 -5.72 -6.38
N ALA A 43 8.40 -5.57 -6.54
CA ALA A 43 8.99 -4.78 -7.60
C ALA A 43 8.69 -5.37 -8.98
N ILE A 44 8.77 -6.69 -9.12
CA ILE A 44 8.38 -7.39 -10.33
C ILE A 44 6.89 -7.14 -10.63
N GLN A 45 6.01 -7.22 -9.61
CA GLN A 45 4.56 -6.95 -9.73
C GLN A 45 4.20 -5.56 -10.25
N ARG A 46 5.09 -4.60 -10.10
CA ARG A 46 4.87 -3.21 -10.53
C ARG A 46 5.35 -2.92 -11.95
N ARG A 47 5.92 -3.90 -12.67
CA ARG A 47 6.45 -3.71 -14.02
C ARG A 47 5.50 -4.26 -15.10
N PRO A 48 5.35 -3.58 -16.25
CA PRO A 48 4.66 -4.17 -17.41
C PRO A 48 5.49 -5.36 -17.96
N PRO A 49 4.86 -6.44 -18.45
CA PRO A 49 3.41 -6.66 -18.59
C PRO A 49 2.72 -7.21 -17.31
N TRP A 50 3.48 -7.67 -16.31
CA TRP A 50 2.97 -8.37 -15.13
C TRP A 50 2.05 -7.51 -14.25
N LEU A 51 2.25 -6.19 -14.23
CA LEU A 51 1.34 -5.22 -13.62
C LEU A 51 -0.09 -5.34 -14.17
N TRP A 52 -0.24 -5.47 -15.48
CA TRP A 52 -1.54 -5.58 -16.13
C TRP A 52 -2.21 -6.90 -15.80
N VAL A 53 -1.45 -8.00 -15.89
CA VAL A 53 -1.92 -9.34 -15.51
C VAL A 53 -2.43 -9.35 -14.07
N SER A 54 -1.66 -8.78 -13.15
CA SER A 54 -2.05 -8.70 -11.73
C SER A 54 -3.30 -7.86 -11.51
N ARG A 55 -3.46 -6.74 -12.22
CA ARG A 55 -4.67 -5.89 -12.12
C ARG A 55 -5.92 -6.60 -12.62
N VAL A 56 -5.81 -7.30 -13.76
CA VAL A 56 -6.93 -8.09 -14.31
C VAL A 56 -7.29 -9.22 -13.35
N LEU A 57 -6.29 -9.97 -12.88
CA LEU A 57 -6.49 -11.05 -11.92
C LEU A 57 -7.17 -10.55 -10.64
N TRP A 58 -6.70 -9.44 -10.08
CA TRP A 58 -7.31 -8.81 -8.90
C TRP A 58 -8.78 -8.45 -9.13
N VAL A 59 -9.07 -7.73 -10.23
CA VAL A 59 -10.44 -7.30 -10.53
C VAL A 59 -11.34 -8.52 -10.65
N VAL A 60 -10.95 -9.54 -11.40
CA VAL A 60 -11.74 -10.76 -11.63
C VAL A 60 -11.96 -11.57 -10.35
N LEU A 61 -10.93 -11.72 -9.51
CA LEU A 61 -11.01 -12.54 -8.29
C LEU A 61 -11.82 -11.88 -7.17
N GLY A 62 -11.97 -10.55 -7.14
CA GLY A 62 -12.72 -9.89 -6.08
C GLY A 62 -12.58 -8.36 -5.98
N GLY A 63 -11.74 -7.73 -6.80
CA GLY A 63 -11.63 -6.26 -6.80
C GLY A 63 -12.94 -5.56 -7.14
N TRP A 64 -13.77 -6.14 -8.02
CA TRP A 64 -15.08 -5.58 -8.37
C TRP A 64 -16.06 -5.63 -7.20
N SER A 65 -16.05 -6.69 -6.39
CA SER A 65 -16.99 -6.84 -5.28
C SER A 65 -16.67 -5.85 -4.15
N LEU A 66 -15.38 -5.59 -3.90
CA LEU A 66 -14.95 -4.52 -3.00
C LEU A 66 -15.41 -3.14 -3.48
N PHE A 67 -15.26 -2.85 -4.78
CA PHE A 67 -15.75 -1.60 -5.35
C PHE A 67 -17.26 -1.41 -5.11
N VAL A 68 -18.06 -2.46 -5.39
CA VAL A 68 -19.51 -2.43 -5.13
C VAL A 68 -19.81 -2.23 -3.65
N PHE A 69 -19.12 -2.92 -2.74
CA PHE A 69 -19.28 -2.73 -1.30
C PHE A 69 -19.07 -1.26 -0.88
N TYR A 70 -18.00 -0.62 -1.36
CA TYR A 70 -17.73 0.79 -1.06
C TYR A 70 -18.75 1.74 -1.70
N VAL A 71 -19.23 1.46 -2.91
CA VAL A 71 -20.28 2.26 -3.56
C VAL A 71 -21.60 2.15 -2.80
N LEU A 72 -22.00 0.95 -2.38
CA LEU A 72 -23.19 0.74 -1.55
C LEU A 72 -23.06 1.46 -0.20
N GLY A 73 -21.91 1.35 0.46
CA GLY A 73 -21.62 2.09 1.69
C GLY A 73 -21.69 3.60 1.48
N ALA A 74 -21.17 4.11 0.37
CA ALA A 74 -21.26 5.52 0.02
C ALA A 74 -22.71 5.97 -0.22
N ILE A 75 -23.54 5.17 -0.88
CA ILE A 75 -24.97 5.47 -1.09
C ILE A 75 -25.69 5.52 0.27
N THR A 76 -25.46 4.54 1.14
CA THR A 76 -26.04 4.51 2.50
C THR A 76 -25.60 5.71 3.33
N MET A 77 -24.33 6.12 3.25
CA MET A 77 -23.86 7.33 3.92
C MET A 77 -24.50 8.59 3.30
N ALA A 78 -24.58 8.68 1.98
CA ALA A 78 -25.17 9.81 1.28
C ALA A 78 -26.67 9.98 1.61
N SER A 79 -27.42 8.88 1.81
CA SER A 79 -28.85 8.96 2.17
C SER A 79 -29.11 9.61 3.53
N THR A 80 -28.12 9.61 4.43
CA THR A 80 -28.23 10.31 5.72
C THR A 80 -28.06 11.82 5.61
N ILE A 81 -27.62 12.33 4.44
CA ILE A 81 -27.23 13.72 4.12
C ILE A 81 -26.06 14.25 4.98
N ILE A 82 -26.08 14.01 6.28
CA ILE A 82 -25.08 14.39 7.26
C ILE A 82 -23.72 13.72 6.97
N LEU A 83 -23.73 12.46 6.50
CA LEU A 83 -22.49 11.71 6.20
C LEU A 83 -21.98 11.89 4.76
N LEU A 84 -22.44 12.90 4.03
CA LEU A 84 -21.98 13.16 2.66
C LEU A 84 -20.43 13.28 2.50
N PRO A 85 -19.67 13.95 3.40
CA PRO A 85 -18.20 13.96 3.29
C PRO A 85 -17.57 12.56 3.47
N PHE A 86 -18.20 11.68 4.24
CA PHE A 86 -17.76 10.29 4.42
C PHE A 86 -18.13 9.41 3.22
N ALA A 87 -19.28 9.65 2.59
CA ALA A 87 -19.66 9.00 1.34
C ALA A 87 -18.62 9.27 0.24
N TRP A 88 -18.17 10.53 0.12
CA TRP A 88 -17.10 10.90 -0.82
C TRP A 88 -15.80 10.13 -0.54
N GLN A 89 -15.45 9.95 0.73
CA GLN A 89 -14.27 9.18 1.10
C GLN A 89 -14.43 7.68 0.81
N ALA A 90 -15.60 7.11 1.08
CA ALA A 90 -15.92 5.72 0.75
C ALA A 90 -15.81 5.47 -0.76
N LEU A 91 -16.27 6.39 -1.61
CA LEU A 91 -16.08 6.29 -3.07
C LEU A 91 -14.61 6.27 -3.48
N LYS A 92 -13.76 7.11 -2.86
CA LYS A 92 -12.31 7.09 -3.14
C LYS A 92 -11.67 5.78 -2.74
N LEU A 93 -12.05 5.23 -1.58
CA LEU A 93 -11.61 3.91 -1.15
C LEU A 93 -12.09 2.83 -2.13
N GLY A 94 -13.31 2.92 -2.61
CA GLY A 94 -13.85 2.04 -3.65
C GLY A 94 -13.03 2.06 -4.93
N VAL A 95 -12.79 3.24 -5.50
CA VAL A 95 -11.97 3.41 -6.72
C VAL A 95 -10.56 2.86 -6.52
N PHE A 96 -9.97 3.07 -5.34
CA PHE A 96 -8.67 2.50 -4.99
C PHE A 96 -8.72 0.98 -4.85
N ALA A 97 -9.74 0.43 -4.19
CA ALA A 97 -9.93 -1.00 -4.00
C ALA A 97 -10.17 -1.76 -5.31
N LEU A 98 -10.74 -1.10 -6.32
CA LEU A 98 -10.90 -1.69 -7.65
C LEU A 98 -9.54 -1.98 -8.31
N ILE A 99 -8.60 -1.03 -8.20
CA ILE A 99 -7.27 -1.14 -8.83
C ILE A 99 -6.19 -0.60 -7.89
N PRO A 100 -5.79 -1.38 -6.86
CA PRO A 100 -4.81 -0.95 -5.86
C PRO A 100 -3.36 -1.15 -6.35
N ILE A 101 -3.15 -2.07 -7.30
CA ILE A 101 -1.80 -2.50 -7.69
C ILE A 101 -1.07 -1.41 -8.47
N GLY A 102 0.14 -1.09 -8.00
CA GLY A 102 0.97 0.00 -8.54
C GLY A 102 0.56 1.39 -8.04
N ARG A 103 -0.31 1.46 -7.02
CA ARG A 103 -0.72 2.71 -6.37
C ARG A 103 -0.51 2.61 -4.87
N GLU A 104 -0.23 3.74 -4.24
CA GLU A 104 -0.11 3.81 -2.78
C GLU A 104 -0.79 5.05 -2.22
N PRO A 105 -1.37 4.95 -1.00
CA PRO A 105 -1.78 6.11 -0.24
C PRO A 105 -0.54 6.87 0.24
N TYR A 106 -0.51 8.18 0.06
CA TYR A 106 0.53 9.06 0.60
C TYR A 106 -0.12 10.27 1.26
N THR A 107 0.65 10.92 2.15
CA THR A 107 0.25 12.19 2.76
C THR A 107 0.68 13.33 1.82
N PRO A 108 -0.25 14.12 1.25
CA PRO A 108 0.12 15.29 0.45
C PRO A 108 0.71 16.39 1.35
N PRO A 109 1.47 17.35 0.77
CA PRO A 109 1.93 18.52 1.50
C PRO A 109 0.76 19.33 2.04
N LEU A 110 0.99 20.07 3.14
CA LEU A 110 -0.02 20.93 3.75
C LEU A 110 -0.47 22.00 2.75
N ARG A 111 -1.80 22.14 2.63
CA ARG A 111 -2.41 23.23 1.88
C ARG A 111 -2.79 24.35 2.85
N THR A 112 -2.21 25.52 2.65
CA THR A 112 -2.43 26.71 3.50
C THR A 112 -3.30 27.76 2.80
N ASP A 113 -3.86 27.43 1.64
CA ASP A 113 -4.76 28.32 0.93
C ASP A 113 -6.07 28.51 1.70
N GLN A 114 -6.51 29.77 1.81
CA GLN A 114 -7.76 30.12 2.50
C GLN A 114 -9.02 29.72 1.72
N GLN A 115 -8.88 29.25 0.47
CA GLN A 115 -9.99 28.93 -0.43
C GLN A 115 -10.21 27.43 -0.63
N LEU A 116 -10.04 26.62 0.42
CA LEU A 116 -10.41 25.20 0.35
C LEU A 116 -11.93 25.07 0.22
N SER A 117 -12.40 24.36 -0.80
CA SER A 117 -13.80 23.98 -0.88
C SER A 117 -14.16 22.99 0.24
N PHE A 118 -15.45 22.87 0.57
CA PHE A 118 -15.92 22.06 1.70
C PHE A 118 -15.35 20.62 1.73
N PHE A 119 -15.28 19.94 0.58
CA PHE A 119 -14.75 18.57 0.52
C PHE A 119 -13.22 18.49 0.59
N GLU A 120 -12.50 19.52 0.13
CA GLU A 120 -11.04 19.56 0.14
C GLU A 120 -10.48 19.72 1.55
N VAL A 121 -11.26 20.34 2.45
CA VAL A 121 -10.87 20.50 3.86
C VAL A 121 -10.53 19.15 4.51
N PHE A 122 -11.33 18.11 4.23
CA PHE A 122 -11.13 16.76 4.75
C PHE A 122 -9.96 15.98 4.10
N GLN A 123 -9.35 16.56 3.07
CA GLN A 123 -8.17 16.00 2.39
C GLN A 123 -6.86 16.63 2.85
N ASN A 124 -6.92 17.65 3.71
CA ASN A 124 -5.75 18.32 4.25
C ASN A 124 -5.29 17.59 5.53
N PRO A 125 -4.09 16.99 5.56
CA PRO A 125 -3.73 15.98 6.56
C PRO A 125 -3.69 16.46 8.01
N MET A 126 -3.42 17.74 8.24
CA MET A 126 -3.36 18.30 9.61
C MET A 126 -4.51 19.26 9.90
N HIS A 127 -5.53 19.33 9.04
CA HIS A 127 -6.69 20.16 9.32
C HIS A 127 -7.52 19.54 10.45
N PRO A 128 -7.99 20.31 11.45
CA PRO A 128 -8.76 19.78 12.58
C PRO A 128 -9.96 18.93 12.16
N LEU A 129 -10.70 19.35 11.13
CA LEU A 129 -11.83 18.58 10.58
C LEU A 129 -11.42 17.24 9.96
N THR A 130 -10.21 17.12 9.40
CA THR A 130 -9.67 15.83 8.91
C THR A 130 -9.42 14.87 10.06
N ILE A 131 -8.87 15.38 11.16
CA ILE A 131 -8.61 14.57 12.37
C ILE A 131 -9.95 14.10 12.96
N ILE A 132 -10.92 15.01 13.11
CA ILE A 132 -12.26 14.68 13.59
C ILE A 132 -12.94 13.67 12.66
N ALA A 133 -12.88 13.86 11.34
CA ALA A 133 -13.44 12.92 10.38
C ALA A 133 -12.79 11.53 10.49
N ASN A 134 -11.47 11.44 10.66
CA ASN A 134 -10.78 10.17 10.89
C ASN A 134 -11.28 9.47 12.17
N VAL A 135 -11.49 10.20 13.27
CA VAL A 135 -12.02 9.63 14.52
C VAL A 135 -13.47 9.14 14.33
N VAL A 136 -14.34 9.98 13.76
CA VAL A 136 -15.74 9.63 13.50
C VAL A 136 -15.82 8.42 12.58
N TRP A 137 -15.03 8.41 11.50
CA TRP A 137 -14.96 7.28 10.58
C TRP A 137 -14.50 6.01 11.30
N LEU A 138 -13.40 6.08 12.05
CA LEU A 138 -12.86 4.92 12.76
C LEU A 138 -13.89 4.30 13.70
N VAL A 139 -14.66 5.10 14.43
CA VAL A 139 -15.68 4.62 15.39
C VAL A 139 -16.89 4.03 14.66
N LEU A 140 -17.33 4.65 13.57
CA LEU A 140 -18.54 4.22 12.88
C LEU A 140 -18.31 3.03 11.94
N ILE A 141 -17.37 3.13 10.99
CA ILE A 141 -17.26 2.19 9.86
C ILE A 141 -15.82 1.70 9.61
N GLY A 142 -14.81 2.48 10.02
CA GLY A 142 -13.41 2.26 9.64
C GLY A 142 -12.83 0.97 10.21
N TRP A 143 -13.15 0.67 11.47
CA TRP A 143 -12.71 -0.56 12.11
C TRP A 143 -13.36 -1.82 11.50
N GLU A 144 -14.67 -1.77 11.22
CA GLU A 144 -15.40 -2.87 10.56
C GLU A 144 -14.82 -3.16 9.17
N THR A 145 -14.55 -2.09 8.40
CA THR A 145 -13.95 -2.19 7.07
C THR A 145 -12.53 -2.79 7.15
N ALA A 146 -11.74 -2.39 8.14
CA ALA A 146 -10.41 -2.95 8.35
C ALA A 146 -10.47 -4.44 8.74
N LEU A 147 -11.42 -4.85 9.57
CA LEU A 147 -11.65 -6.25 9.93
C LEU A 147 -12.11 -7.09 8.73
N LEU A 148 -13.00 -6.55 7.89
CA LEU A 148 -13.42 -7.21 6.65
C LEU A 148 -12.21 -7.48 5.74
N HIS A 149 -11.33 -6.48 5.57
CA HIS A 149 -10.10 -6.69 4.82
C HIS A 149 -9.17 -7.71 5.48
N LEU A 150 -9.03 -7.69 6.81
CA LEU A 150 -8.20 -8.65 7.53
C LEU A 150 -8.72 -10.08 7.34
N PHE A 151 -10.03 -10.29 7.43
CA PHE A 151 -10.68 -11.57 7.16
C PHE A 151 -10.34 -12.07 5.75
N TRP A 152 -10.56 -11.24 4.73
CA TRP A 152 -10.21 -11.60 3.36
C TRP A 152 -8.71 -11.84 3.17
N ALA A 153 -7.84 -11.10 3.87
CA ALA A 153 -6.41 -11.32 3.82
C ALA A 153 -6.05 -12.72 4.34
N LEU A 154 -6.58 -13.11 5.50
CA LEU A 154 -6.37 -14.42 6.11
C LEU A 154 -6.87 -15.56 5.21
N THR A 155 -8.08 -15.41 4.65
CA THR A 155 -8.61 -16.40 3.69
C THR A 155 -7.72 -16.55 2.47
N ASN A 156 -7.22 -15.45 1.91
CA ASN A 156 -6.34 -15.48 0.74
C ASN A 156 -4.98 -16.14 1.05
N PHE A 157 -4.45 -15.96 2.26
CA PHE A 157 -3.18 -16.58 2.68
C PHE A 157 -3.22 -18.10 2.79
N ILE A 158 -4.40 -18.72 2.81
CA ILE A 158 -4.54 -20.20 2.78
C ILE A 158 -4.04 -20.76 1.44
N SER A 159 -4.10 -19.98 0.36
CA SER A 159 -3.68 -20.41 -0.98
C SER A 159 -2.37 -19.74 -1.39
N ILE A 160 -1.48 -20.50 -2.05
CA ILE A 160 -0.21 -19.96 -2.57
C ILE A 160 -0.45 -18.79 -3.54
N ILE A 161 -1.46 -18.90 -4.39
CA ILE A 161 -1.84 -17.85 -5.36
C ILE A 161 -2.40 -16.61 -4.64
N GLY A 162 -3.18 -16.81 -3.58
CA GLY A 162 -3.83 -15.74 -2.83
C GLY A 162 -2.87 -14.90 -1.98
N VAL A 163 -1.62 -15.34 -1.74
CA VAL A 163 -0.66 -14.57 -0.94
C VAL A 163 -0.50 -13.14 -1.45
N ALA A 164 -0.39 -12.93 -2.76
CA ALA A 164 -0.29 -11.60 -3.35
C ALA A 164 -1.55 -10.75 -3.07
N ASN A 165 -2.75 -11.34 -3.16
CA ASN A 165 -4.01 -10.67 -2.87
C ASN A 165 -4.15 -10.35 -1.38
N GLY A 166 -3.75 -11.28 -0.50
CA GLY A 166 -3.79 -11.10 0.94
C GLY A 166 -2.96 -9.90 1.39
N VAL A 167 -1.77 -9.71 0.82
CA VAL A 167 -0.95 -8.51 1.08
C VAL A 167 -1.67 -7.22 0.65
N GLN A 168 -2.44 -7.22 -0.44
CA GLN A 168 -3.22 -6.04 -0.83
C GLN A 168 -4.37 -5.76 0.14
N HIS A 169 -5.05 -6.80 0.62
CA HIS A 169 -6.07 -6.65 1.66
C HIS A 169 -5.47 -6.05 2.95
N LEU A 170 -4.27 -6.45 3.38
CA LEU A 170 -3.60 -5.83 4.53
C LEU A 170 -3.32 -4.33 4.31
N ARG A 171 -2.91 -3.94 3.11
CA ARG A 171 -2.70 -2.53 2.76
C ARG A 171 -4.00 -1.73 2.76
N LEU A 172 -5.06 -2.32 2.20
CA LEU A 172 -6.40 -1.73 2.21
C LEU A 172 -6.92 -1.59 3.65
N ALA A 173 -6.70 -2.58 4.52
CA ALA A 173 -7.06 -2.51 5.93
C ALA A 173 -6.39 -1.32 6.63
N LYS A 174 -5.08 -1.14 6.45
CA LYS A 174 -4.35 0.01 7.02
C LYS A 174 -4.89 1.33 6.49
N PHE A 175 -5.21 1.41 5.19
CA PHE A 175 -5.74 2.62 4.60
C PHE A 175 -7.19 2.92 5.03
N ALA A 176 -8.00 1.88 5.20
CA ALA A 176 -9.39 1.97 5.64
C ALA A 176 -9.53 2.49 7.08
N LEU A 177 -8.52 2.32 7.95
CA LEU A 177 -8.55 2.88 9.30
C LEU A 177 -8.46 4.41 9.32
N TRP A 178 -7.63 4.99 8.45
CA TRP A 178 -7.29 6.42 8.47
C TRP A 178 -7.27 7.02 7.06
N PRO A 179 -8.44 7.11 6.40
CA PRO A 179 -8.49 7.40 4.97
C PRO A 179 -8.42 8.91 4.66
N PHE A 180 -8.80 9.77 5.61
CA PHE A 180 -8.83 11.22 5.41
C PHE A 180 -7.42 11.82 5.48
N GLY A 181 -7.20 12.90 4.73
CA GLY A 181 -5.87 13.51 4.63
C GLY A 181 -4.87 12.72 3.76
N LYS A 182 -5.33 11.70 3.04
CA LYS A 182 -4.50 10.89 2.14
C LYS A 182 -4.89 11.11 0.69
N SER A 183 -3.88 11.06 -0.17
CA SER A 183 -4.04 11.04 -1.63
C SER A 183 -3.45 9.74 -2.18
N ILE A 184 -3.79 9.38 -3.41
CA ILE A 184 -3.33 8.16 -4.06
C ILE A 184 -2.41 8.55 -5.21
N ARG A 185 -1.20 7.99 -5.24
CA ARG A 185 -0.24 8.18 -6.34
C ARG A 185 0.15 6.85 -6.96
N SER A 186 0.60 6.89 -8.21
CA SER A 186 1.31 5.76 -8.82
C SER A 186 2.69 5.62 -8.18
N VAL A 187 3.17 4.37 -8.09
CA VAL A 187 4.51 4.07 -7.57
C VAL A 187 5.30 3.39 -8.65
N ASP A 188 6.40 4.02 -9.03
CA ASP A 188 7.31 3.45 -10.01
C ASP A 188 8.03 2.21 -9.45
N PRO A 189 8.31 1.21 -10.28
CA PRO A 189 9.10 0.07 -9.87
C PRO A 189 10.53 0.55 -9.53
N PRO A 190 11.15 0.04 -8.44
CA PRO A 190 12.53 0.39 -8.12
C PRO A 190 13.49 -0.06 -9.24
N PRO A 191 14.62 0.64 -9.48
CA PRO A 191 15.60 0.25 -10.48
C PRO A 191 16.26 -1.10 -10.14
N PHE A 192 16.70 -1.83 -11.16
CA PHE A 192 17.53 -3.03 -10.96
C PHE A 192 19.02 -2.68 -11.10
N PRO A 193 19.91 -3.40 -10.40
CA PRO A 193 19.64 -4.41 -9.36
C PRO A 193 19.30 -3.76 -8.02
N MET A 194 18.33 -4.33 -7.30
CA MET A 194 18.16 -3.98 -5.89
C MET A 194 19.33 -4.65 -5.15
N ALA A 195 20.44 -3.94 -4.99
CA ALA A 195 21.56 -4.40 -4.19
C ALA A 195 21.22 -4.12 -2.70
N PRO A 196 21.31 -5.11 -1.80
CA PRO A 196 21.47 -4.89 -0.37
C PRO A 196 22.63 -3.93 -0.22
N GLY A 197 22.37 -2.74 0.32
CA GLY A 197 23.34 -1.66 0.45
C GLY A 197 22.94 -0.34 -0.21
N ILE A 198 22.11 -0.37 -1.25
CA ILE A 198 21.48 0.86 -1.74
C ILE A 198 20.31 1.15 -0.81
N ARG A 199 20.57 1.94 0.25
CA ARG A 199 19.49 2.57 1.03
C ARG A 199 18.56 3.29 0.05
N VAL A 200 17.27 3.03 0.15
CA VAL A 200 16.29 3.81 -0.62
C VAL A 200 16.37 5.22 -0.03
N PRO A 201 16.46 6.29 -0.84
CA PRO A 201 16.62 7.66 -0.32
C PRO A 201 15.56 8.13 0.69
N ASN A 202 14.50 7.34 0.92
CA ASN A 202 13.40 7.64 1.83
C ASN A 202 13.52 6.93 3.19
N ASP A 203 14.63 6.26 3.50
CA ASP A 203 14.87 5.66 4.82
C ASP A 203 15.30 6.70 5.89
N GLU A 204 15.28 7.99 5.57
CA GLU A 204 15.69 9.11 6.45
C GLU A 204 14.53 10.03 6.90
N VAL A 205 13.27 9.57 6.90
CA VAL A 205 12.14 10.37 7.41
C VAL A 205 11.24 9.59 8.36
#